data_AF-A0A6P0J0C3-F1
#
_entry.id   AF-A0A6P0J0C3-F1
#
_cell.length_a   1.000
_cell.length_b   1.000
_cell.length_c   1.000
_cell.angle_alpha   90.00
_cell.angle_beta   90.00
_cell.angle_gamma   90.00
#
_symmetry.space_group_name_H-M   'P 1'
#
loop_
_entity.id
_entity.type
_entity.pdbx_description
1 polymer ?
#
loop_
_entity_poly.entity_id
_entity_poly.type
_entity_poly.pdbx_seq_one_letter_code
_entity_poly.pdbx_strand_id
1 'polypeptide(L)'
;GIKDDKWRIILSPVTADGVAMGFLLSFINREIGIIDTIKRNPKQAIRYGTVGLIGGLIYILVRVLFTKRYDLSQFGAYFDIFIEVIVFSTLPGLVGFLGKGENLEQTIIPNQGVWKSAKNAGLFFGIFFFVGILYSLNYIQAPHELISIALAVGLLTGIVGGTGPVFAGVVLIQHFTLRLILWWQGYTPWNYARFLDYVTERLLLRQVGGGYIFIHRILQEHFAQRYSGNREQGIGNRE
;
A
#
# COMPACT_ATOMS: atom_id res chain seq x y z
N GLY A 1 -27.92 16.97 -17.52
CA GLY A 1 -26.94 18.07 -17.70
C GLY A 1 -25.78 18.15 -16.70
N ILE A 2 -25.90 17.64 -15.46
CA ILE A 2 -24.74 17.48 -14.53
C ILE A 2 -24.82 16.11 -13.82
N LYS A 3 -26.04 15.62 -13.54
CA LYS A 3 -26.27 14.25 -13.03
C LYS A 3 -25.86 13.17 -14.03
N ASP A 4 -26.13 13.36 -15.32
CA ASP A 4 -25.84 12.34 -16.35
C ASP A 4 -24.32 12.12 -16.56
N ASP A 5 -23.51 13.17 -16.41
CA ASP A 5 -22.05 13.06 -16.53
C ASP A 5 -21.41 12.36 -15.33
N LYS A 6 -21.94 12.56 -14.12
CA LYS A 6 -21.47 11.82 -12.94
C LYS A 6 -21.69 10.31 -13.09
N TRP A 7 -22.84 9.89 -13.60
CA TRP A 7 -23.12 8.47 -13.82
C TRP A 7 -22.26 7.89 -14.96
N ARG A 8 -21.97 8.66 -16.02
CA ARG A 8 -21.04 8.23 -17.08
C ARG A 8 -19.61 7.99 -16.60
N ILE A 9 -19.13 8.80 -15.65
CA ILE A 9 -17.79 8.61 -15.06
C ILE A 9 -17.76 7.36 -14.16
N ILE A 10 -18.82 7.15 -13.36
CA ILE A 10 -18.93 5.99 -12.45
C ILE A 10 -19.17 4.66 -13.21
N LEU A 11 -19.88 4.71 -14.34
CA LEU A 11 -20.09 3.55 -15.23
C LEU A 11 -19.05 3.45 -16.35
N SER A 12 -17.95 4.21 -16.27
CA SER A 12 -16.93 4.14 -17.30
C SER A 12 -16.34 2.72 -17.36
N PRO A 13 -15.99 2.21 -18.56
CA PRO A 13 -15.34 0.91 -18.68
C PRO A 13 -14.08 0.77 -17.81
N VAL A 14 -13.34 1.88 -17.64
CA VAL A 14 -12.14 1.95 -16.79
C VAL A 14 -12.46 1.73 -15.32
N THR A 15 -13.54 2.35 -14.82
CA THR A 15 -13.98 2.14 -13.42
C THR A 15 -14.46 0.71 -13.21
N ALA A 16 -15.13 0.10 -14.19
CA ALA A 16 -15.52 -1.31 -14.12
C ALA A 16 -14.29 -2.23 -14.06
N ASP A 17 -13.26 -1.95 -14.85
CA ASP A 17 -12.01 -2.71 -14.87
C ASP A 17 -11.25 -2.60 -13.55
N GLY A 18 -11.21 -1.40 -12.98
CA GLY A 18 -10.63 -1.17 -11.66
C GLY A 18 -11.34 -1.94 -10.55
N VAL A 19 -12.69 -1.96 -10.57
CA VAL A 19 -13.49 -2.71 -9.59
C VAL A 19 -13.30 -4.22 -9.75
N ALA A 20 -13.33 -4.73 -10.98
CA ALA A 20 -13.11 -6.14 -11.27
C ALA A 20 -11.72 -6.60 -10.82
N MET A 21 -10.69 -5.81 -11.11
CA MET A 21 -9.33 -6.08 -10.66
C MET A 21 -9.21 -6.05 -9.13
N GLY A 22 -9.79 -5.04 -8.47
CA GLY A 22 -9.78 -4.94 -7.02
C GLY A 22 -10.47 -6.14 -6.34
N PHE A 23 -11.60 -6.58 -6.91
CA PHE A 23 -12.30 -7.78 -6.45
C PHE A 23 -11.44 -9.03 -6.61
N LEU A 24 -10.79 -9.23 -7.76
CA LEU A 24 -9.89 -10.37 -7.99
C LEU A 24 -8.71 -10.39 -7.00
N LEU A 25 -8.08 -9.24 -6.78
CA LEU A 25 -6.99 -9.12 -5.81
C LEU A 25 -7.46 -9.40 -4.37
N SER A 26 -8.73 -9.12 -4.04
CA SER A 26 -9.30 -9.46 -2.73
C SER A 26 -9.35 -10.96 -2.45
N PHE A 27 -9.55 -11.82 -3.46
CA PHE A 27 -9.52 -13.29 -3.27
C PHE A 27 -8.12 -13.84 -3.08
N ILE A 28 -7.12 -13.10 -3.58
CA ILE A 28 -5.70 -13.44 -3.50
C ILE A 28 -5.12 -13.04 -2.14
N ASN A 29 -5.74 -12.05 -1.45
CA ASN A 29 -5.29 -11.49 -0.18
C ASN A 29 -6.03 -12.05 1.03
N ARG A 30 -5.35 -12.70 1.99
CA ARG A 30 -5.97 -13.09 3.28
C ARG A 30 -5.32 -12.57 4.57
N GLU A 31 -4.08 -12.06 4.57
CA GLU A 31 -3.46 -11.60 5.84
C GLU A 31 -2.68 -10.29 5.70
N ILE A 32 -3.15 -9.26 6.41
CA ILE A 32 -2.51 -7.95 6.51
C ILE A 32 -1.41 -8.04 7.58
N GLY A 33 -0.16 -7.78 7.21
CA GLY A 33 0.97 -7.76 8.14
C GLY A 33 2.02 -6.73 7.74
N ILE A 34 2.68 -6.15 8.75
CA ILE A 34 3.79 -5.21 8.56
C ILE A 34 5.00 -6.00 8.02
N ILE A 35 5.66 -5.52 6.98
CA ILE A 35 6.78 -6.22 6.31
C ILE A 35 8.00 -5.29 6.21
N ASP A 36 9.14 -5.76 6.71
CA ASP A 36 10.43 -5.08 6.60
C ASP A 36 11.29 -5.53 5.40
N THR A 37 10.94 -6.65 4.73
CA THR A 37 11.73 -7.21 3.62
C THR A 37 10.89 -7.77 2.45
N ILE A 38 11.34 -7.53 1.22
CA ILE A 38 10.76 -8.14 0.00
C ILE A 38 11.43 -9.49 -0.24
N LYS A 39 10.66 -10.58 -0.37
CA LYS A 39 11.18 -11.88 -0.84
C LYS A 39 10.59 -12.22 -2.20
N ARG A 40 11.46 -12.59 -3.14
CA ARG A 40 11.04 -13.03 -4.48
C ARG A 40 10.45 -14.44 -4.38
N ASN A 41 9.19 -14.60 -4.78
CA ASN A 41 8.50 -15.89 -4.76
C ASN A 41 7.91 -16.23 -6.14
N PRO A 42 8.69 -16.87 -7.04
CA PRO A 42 8.22 -17.18 -8.39
C PRO A 42 7.03 -18.17 -8.39
N LYS A 43 6.93 -19.07 -7.40
CA LYS A 43 5.80 -20.00 -7.29
C LYS A 43 4.50 -19.28 -6.98
N GLN A 44 4.55 -18.29 -6.09
CA GLN A 44 3.40 -17.44 -5.75
C GLN A 44 3.05 -16.49 -6.89
N ALA A 45 4.04 -15.98 -7.63
CA ALA A 45 3.82 -15.22 -8.86
C ALA A 45 2.98 -15.99 -9.87
N ILE A 46 3.33 -17.25 -10.15
CA ILE A 46 2.59 -18.09 -11.09
C ILE A 46 1.18 -18.36 -10.57
N ARG A 47 1.02 -18.69 -9.28
CA ARG A 47 -0.29 -18.94 -8.68
C ARG A 47 -1.22 -17.74 -8.78
N TYR A 48 -0.70 -16.54 -8.51
CA TYR A 48 -1.54 -15.33 -8.56
C TYR A 48 -1.81 -14.90 -9.99
N GLY A 49 -0.82 -15.05 -10.88
CA GLY A 49 -0.98 -14.80 -12.31
C GLY A 49 -2.00 -15.74 -12.97
N THR A 50 -2.06 -17.02 -12.57
CA THR A 50 -3.08 -17.95 -13.08
C THR A 50 -4.48 -17.63 -12.56
N VAL A 51 -4.62 -17.26 -11.28
CA VAL A 51 -5.91 -16.77 -10.74
C VAL A 51 -6.36 -15.50 -11.47
N GLY A 52 -5.45 -14.57 -11.68
CA GLY A 52 -5.69 -13.34 -12.43
C GLY A 52 -6.08 -13.61 -13.89
N LEU A 53 -5.41 -14.54 -14.56
CA LEU A 53 -5.73 -14.95 -15.92
C LEU A 53 -7.14 -15.55 -16.02
N ILE A 54 -7.48 -16.51 -15.15
CA ILE A 54 -8.80 -17.17 -15.17
C ILE A 54 -9.90 -16.14 -14.88
N GLY A 55 -9.74 -15.33 -13.82
CA GLY A 55 -10.69 -14.29 -13.46
C GLY A 55 -10.85 -13.22 -14.53
N GLY A 56 -9.74 -12.78 -15.13
CA GLY A 56 -9.71 -11.82 -16.22
C GLY A 56 -10.40 -12.34 -17.48
N LEU A 57 -10.17 -13.60 -17.86
CA LEU A 57 -10.86 -14.22 -19.01
C LEU A 57 -12.37 -14.31 -18.79
N ILE A 58 -12.81 -14.69 -17.58
CA ILE A 58 -14.24 -14.71 -17.23
C ILE A 58 -14.84 -13.30 -17.34
N TYR A 59 -14.15 -12.30 -16.77
CA TYR A 59 -14.60 -10.91 -16.82
C TYR A 59 -14.69 -10.36 -18.25
N ILE A 60 -13.65 -10.57 -19.07
CA ILE A 60 -13.62 -10.15 -20.48
C ILE A 60 -14.73 -10.86 -21.25
N LEU A 61 -14.95 -12.17 -21.05
CA LEU A 61 -16.02 -12.90 -21.70
C LEU A 61 -17.39 -12.32 -21.36
N VAL A 62 -17.65 -12.01 -20.08
CA VAL A 62 -18.88 -11.33 -19.67
C VAL A 62 -19.01 -9.98 -20.38
N ARG A 63 -17.94 -9.20 -20.47
CA ARG A 63 -17.99 -7.91 -21.19
C ARG A 63 -18.27 -8.07 -22.68
N VAL A 64 -17.63 -9.02 -23.36
CA VAL A 64 -17.86 -9.29 -24.79
C VAL A 64 -19.32 -9.68 -25.05
N LEU A 65 -19.94 -10.45 -24.15
CA LEU A 65 -21.31 -10.92 -24.31
C LEU A 65 -22.37 -9.86 -23.96
N PHE A 66 -22.13 -9.08 -22.91
CA PHE A 66 -23.17 -8.20 -22.32
C PHE A 66 -22.95 -6.72 -22.60
N THR A 67 -21.81 -6.31 -23.16
CA THR A 67 -21.50 -4.90 -23.43
C THR A 67 -21.02 -4.70 -24.87
N LYS A 68 -21.30 -3.53 -25.46
CA LYS A 68 -20.77 -3.14 -26.78
C LYS A 68 -19.36 -2.54 -26.68
N ARG A 69 -18.56 -2.94 -25.67
CA ARG A 69 -17.23 -2.37 -25.43
C ARG A 69 -16.24 -2.72 -26.55
N TYR A 70 -16.38 -3.90 -27.15
CA TYR A 70 -15.51 -4.37 -28.21
C TYR A 70 -16.30 -4.45 -29.51
N ASP A 71 -15.86 -3.70 -30.51
CA ASP A 71 -16.35 -3.87 -31.88
C ASP A 71 -15.51 -4.97 -32.56
N LEU A 72 -15.96 -6.22 -32.44
CA LEU A 72 -15.25 -7.41 -32.96
C LEU A 72 -15.05 -7.41 -34.49
N SER A 73 -15.71 -6.48 -35.20
CA SER A 73 -15.48 -6.27 -36.63
C SER A 73 -14.17 -5.54 -36.92
N GLN A 74 -13.61 -4.84 -35.93
CA GLN A 74 -12.37 -4.08 -36.03
C GLN A 74 -11.19 -4.83 -35.42
N PHE A 75 -10.05 -4.78 -36.10
CA PHE A 75 -8.81 -5.37 -35.60
C PHE A 75 -8.40 -4.81 -34.21
N GLY A 76 -8.71 -3.54 -33.94
CA GLY A 76 -8.42 -2.89 -32.66
C GLY A 76 -9.06 -3.59 -31.45
N ALA A 77 -10.22 -4.24 -31.62
CA ALA A 77 -10.89 -4.94 -30.52
C ALA A 77 -10.07 -6.15 -30.00
N TYR A 78 -9.38 -6.87 -30.89
CA TYR A 78 -8.51 -7.98 -30.49
C TYR A 78 -7.28 -7.49 -29.74
N PHE A 79 -6.74 -6.33 -30.14
CA PHE A 79 -5.62 -5.69 -29.45
C PHE A 79 -6.01 -5.22 -28.04
N ASP A 80 -7.18 -4.60 -27.89
CA ASP A 80 -7.74 -4.20 -26.58
C ASP A 80 -7.88 -5.40 -25.65
N ILE A 81 -8.48 -6.49 -26.12
CA ILE A 81 -8.66 -7.74 -25.36
C ILE A 81 -7.30 -8.33 -24.96
N PHE A 82 -6.33 -8.34 -25.88
CA PHE A 82 -5.00 -8.86 -25.61
C PHE A 82 -4.29 -8.09 -24.50
N ILE A 83 -4.33 -6.75 -24.53
CA ILE A 83 -3.75 -5.92 -23.47
C ILE A 83 -4.43 -6.19 -22.13
N GLU A 84 -5.75 -6.32 -22.11
CA GLU A 84 -6.49 -6.59 -20.89
C GLU A 84 -6.14 -7.95 -20.28
N VAL A 85 -6.04 -9.01 -21.09
CA VAL A 85 -5.58 -10.33 -20.64
C VAL A 85 -4.17 -10.24 -20.02
N ILE A 86 -3.27 -9.47 -20.64
CA ILE A 86 -1.92 -9.24 -20.09
C ILE A 86 -2.01 -8.54 -18.75
N VAL A 87 -2.81 -7.49 -18.62
CA VAL A 87 -2.91 -6.71 -17.37
C VAL A 87 -3.50 -7.56 -16.24
N PHE A 88 -4.59 -8.29 -16.50
CA PHE A 88 -5.24 -9.15 -15.50
C PHE A 88 -4.39 -10.35 -15.07
N SER A 89 -3.44 -10.81 -15.90
CA SER A 89 -2.52 -11.89 -15.53
C SER A 89 -1.22 -11.39 -14.88
N THR A 90 -0.61 -10.34 -15.43
CA THR A 90 0.70 -9.84 -14.98
C THR A 90 0.63 -9.07 -13.67
N LEU A 91 -0.41 -8.26 -13.44
CA LEU A 91 -0.50 -7.46 -12.21
C LEU A 91 -0.64 -8.33 -10.96
N PRO A 92 -1.54 -9.33 -10.88
CA PRO A 92 -1.57 -10.26 -9.76
C PRO A 92 -0.30 -11.10 -9.66
N GLY A 93 0.29 -11.47 -10.80
CA GLY A 93 1.57 -12.17 -10.83
C GLY A 93 2.73 -11.37 -10.22
N LEU A 94 2.79 -10.06 -10.49
CA LEU A 94 3.76 -9.14 -9.88
C LEU A 94 3.54 -8.98 -8.37
N VAL A 95 2.28 -8.89 -7.93
CA VAL A 95 1.92 -8.89 -6.51
C VAL A 95 2.38 -10.19 -5.84
N GLY A 96 2.17 -11.35 -6.49
CA GLY A 96 2.60 -12.64 -5.98
C GLY A 96 4.11 -12.87 -6.01
N PHE A 97 4.79 -12.27 -7.00
CA PHE A 97 6.25 -12.34 -7.12
C PHE A 97 6.94 -11.63 -5.98
N LEU A 98 6.39 -10.51 -5.52
CA LEU A 98 6.94 -9.68 -4.45
C LEU A 98 6.30 -10.05 -3.11
N GLY A 99 6.46 -11.33 -2.72
CA GLY A 99 5.87 -11.90 -1.51
C GLY A 99 6.51 -11.43 -0.20
N LYS A 100 5.85 -11.81 0.90
CA LYS A 100 6.25 -11.55 2.30
C LYS A 100 7.65 -12.11 2.58
N GLY A 101 8.61 -11.23 2.90
CA GLY A 101 9.89 -11.61 3.47
C GLY A 101 9.84 -11.78 4.99
N GLU A 102 10.91 -12.35 5.56
CA GLU A 102 11.01 -12.54 7.01
C GLU A 102 11.31 -11.21 7.73
N ASN A 103 10.80 -11.06 8.95
CA ASN A 103 11.18 -9.97 9.84
C ASN A 103 12.63 -10.18 10.28
N LEU A 104 13.55 -9.56 9.57
CA LEU A 104 14.96 -9.47 9.97
C LEU A 104 15.10 -8.36 11.01
N GLU A 105 14.44 -8.49 12.16
CA GLU A 105 14.61 -7.56 13.27
C GLU A 105 15.93 -7.85 14.01
N GLN A 106 17.01 -7.36 13.42
CA GLN A 106 18.06 -6.67 14.17
C GLN A 106 18.31 -5.35 13.46
N THR A 107 17.43 -4.38 13.69
CA THR A 107 17.62 -3.02 13.17
C THR A 107 18.86 -2.42 13.83
N ILE A 108 19.79 -1.87 13.04
CA ILE A 108 21.00 -1.19 13.53
C ILE A 108 20.78 0.33 13.56
N ILE A 109 19.84 0.83 12.75
CA ILE A 109 19.58 2.26 12.54
C ILE A 109 18.11 2.56 12.90
N PRO A 110 17.83 3.65 13.63
CA PRO A 110 16.45 4.05 13.93
C PRO A 110 15.65 4.32 12.65
N ASN A 111 14.39 3.87 12.62
CA ASN A 111 13.46 3.99 11.49
C ASN A 111 13.89 3.28 10.19
N GLN A 112 14.83 2.33 10.24
CA GLN A 112 15.31 1.62 9.05
C GLN A 112 14.18 0.88 8.28
N GLY A 113 13.22 0.29 8.99
CA GLY A 113 12.05 -0.36 8.39
C GLY A 113 11.18 0.62 7.61
N VAL A 114 10.92 1.81 8.16
CA VAL A 114 10.12 2.86 7.51
C VAL A 114 10.74 3.32 6.19
N TRP A 115 12.06 3.56 6.17
CA TRP A 115 12.77 3.96 4.95
C TRP A 115 12.81 2.87 3.89
N LYS A 116 12.97 1.60 4.30
CA LYS A 116 12.89 0.46 3.38
C LYS A 116 11.49 0.32 2.80
N SER A 117 10.46 0.46 3.63
CA SER A 117 9.06 0.49 3.20
C SER A 117 8.81 1.63 2.19
N ALA A 118 9.29 2.84 2.45
CA ALA A 118 9.11 3.98 1.54
C ALA A 118 9.79 3.75 0.17
N LYS A 119 11.02 3.20 0.16
CA LYS A 119 11.73 2.84 -1.08
C LYS A 119 10.97 1.78 -1.88
N ASN A 120 10.46 0.77 -1.19
CA ASN A 120 9.66 -0.28 -1.81
C ASN A 120 8.36 0.30 -2.39
N ALA A 121 7.64 1.12 -1.62
CA ALA A 121 6.42 1.79 -2.07
C ALA A 121 6.65 2.62 -3.34
N GLY A 122 7.75 3.37 -3.41
CA GLY A 122 8.14 4.12 -4.60
C GLY A 122 8.42 3.24 -5.82
N LEU A 123 9.09 2.09 -5.63
CA LEU A 123 9.32 1.11 -6.69
C LEU A 123 8.00 0.54 -7.23
N PHE A 124 7.09 0.15 -6.33
CA PHE A 124 5.75 -0.33 -6.71
C PHE A 124 4.96 0.74 -7.45
N PHE A 125 4.92 1.96 -6.92
CA PHE A 125 4.28 3.08 -7.59
C PHE A 125 4.81 3.25 -9.02
N GLY A 126 6.13 3.26 -9.22
CA GLY A 126 6.73 3.43 -10.55
C GLY A 126 6.35 2.32 -11.55
N ILE A 127 6.40 1.06 -11.11
CA ILE A 127 6.05 -0.10 -11.98
C ILE A 127 4.57 -0.04 -12.39
N PHE A 128 3.69 0.13 -11.41
CA PHE A 128 2.24 0.12 -11.67
C PHE A 128 1.76 1.40 -12.36
N PHE A 129 2.43 2.53 -12.15
CA PHE A 129 2.20 3.76 -12.91
C PHE A 129 2.49 3.55 -14.40
N PHE A 130 3.62 2.92 -14.75
CA PHE A 130 3.95 2.60 -16.14
C PHE A 130 2.96 1.61 -16.76
N VAL A 131 2.55 0.57 -16.04
CA VAL A 131 1.51 -0.36 -16.51
C VAL A 131 0.18 0.38 -16.72
N GLY A 132 -0.18 1.28 -15.81
CA GLY A 132 -1.35 2.14 -15.92
C GLY A 132 -1.34 3.02 -17.17
N ILE A 133 -0.18 3.63 -17.49
CA ILE A 133 0.01 4.38 -18.75
C ILE A 133 -0.27 3.48 -19.95
N LEU A 134 0.39 2.33 -20.05
CA LEU A 134 0.23 1.41 -21.18
C LEU A 134 -1.22 0.92 -21.34
N TYR A 135 -1.89 0.66 -20.23
CA TYR A 135 -3.29 0.27 -20.23
C TYR A 135 -4.22 1.39 -20.70
N SER A 136 -3.99 2.61 -20.19
CA SER A 136 -4.81 3.78 -20.51
C SER A 136 -4.70 4.26 -21.96
N LEU A 137 -3.66 3.85 -22.71
CA LEU A 137 -3.59 4.10 -24.16
C LEU A 137 -4.78 3.51 -24.94
N ASN A 138 -5.39 2.43 -24.46
CA ASN A 138 -6.55 1.78 -25.10
C ASN A 138 -7.89 2.49 -24.80
N TYR A 139 -7.87 3.50 -23.93
CA TYR A 139 -9.08 4.12 -23.40
C TYR A 139 -9.31 5.55 -23.87
N ILE A 140 -8.40 6.14 -24.65
CA ILE A 140 -8.27 7.59 -24.65
C ILE A 140 -8.42 8.27 -26.02
N GLN A 141 -9.22 9.34 -25.98
CA GLN A 141 -9.32 10.43 -26.96
C GLN A 141 -8.65 11.73 -26.46
N ALA A 142 -8.26 11.85 -25.17
CA ALA A 142 -7.59 13.03 -24.58
C ALA A 142 -6.51 12.73 -23.49
N PRO A 143 -5.33 13.39 -23.51
CA PRO A 143 -4.15 13.02 -22.71
C PRO A 143 -4.24 13.23 -21.19
N HIS A 144 -5.20 14.01 -20.67
CA HIS A 144 -5.34 14.24 -19.23
C HIS A 144 -5.99 13.05 -18.49
N GLU A 145 -6.78 12.23 -19.20
CA GLU A 145 -7.35 10.99 -18.67
C GLU A 145 -6.27 9.93 -18.45
N LEU A 146 -5.20 9.95 -19.27
CA LEU A 146 -4.06 9.02 -19.19
C LEU A 146 -3.35 9.15 -17.85
N ILE A 147 -3.01 10.40 -17.52
CA ILE A 147 -2.28 10.74 -16.30
C ILE A 147 -3.15 10.42 -15.09
N SER A 148 -4.45 10.70 -15.16
CA SER A 148 -5.39 10.47 -14.06
C SER A 148 -5.55 8.99 -13.72
N ILE A 149 -5.68 8.13 -14.74
CA ILE A 149 -5.81 6.68 -14.58
C ILE A 149 -4.48 6.08 -14.10
N ALA A 150 -3.37 6.47 -14.70
CA ALA A 150 -2.05 6.01 -14.28
C ALA A 150 -1.72 6.40 -12.83
N LEU A 151 -2.08 7.63 -12.41
CA LEU A 151 -1.95 8.08 -11.04
C LEU A 151 -2.86 7.30 -10.09
N ALA A 152 -4.13 7.08 -10.45
CA ALA A 152 -5.07 6.34 -9.62
C ALA A 152 -4.61 4.89 -9.42
N VAL A 153 -4.21 4.20 -10.50
CA VAL A 153 -3.69 2.84 -10.44
C VAL A 153 -2.41 2.81 -9.62
N GLY A 154 -1.42 3.66 -9.95
CA GLY A 154 -0.14 3.73 -9.26
C GLY A 154 -0.29 4.03 -7.76
N LEU A 155 -1.15 4.98 -7.38
CA LEU A 155 -1.42 5.34 -5.99
C LEU A 155 -2.18 4.24 -5.25
N LEU A 156 -3.26 3.68 -5.84
CA LEU A 156 -4.02 2.62 -5.21
C LEU A 156 -3.17 1.36 -5.04
N THR A 157 -2.32 1.03 -6.00
CA THR A 157 -1.40 -0.10 -5.84
C THR A 157 -0.26 0.23 -4.88
N GLY A 158 0.24 1.47 -4.86
CA GLY A 158 1.30 1.91 -3.93
C GLY A 158 0.82 2.05 -2.48
N ILE A 159 -0.48 2.23 -2.26
CA ILE A 159 -1.12 2.41 -0.94
C ILE A 159 -1.84 1.13 -0.47
N VAL A 160 -2.55 0.41 -1.36
CA VAL A 160 -3.54 -0.65 -1.05
C VAL A 160 -3.18 -2.02 -1.67
N GLY A 161 -2.29 -2.09 -2.66
CA GLY A 161 -2.12 -3.27 -3.52
C GLY A 161 -1.43 -4.49 -2.90
N GLY A 162 -2.18 -5.39 -2.26
CA GLY A 162 -1.74 -6.79 -2.07
C GLY A 162 -1.00 -7.11 -0.77
N THR A 163 -1.15 -8.34 -0.26
CA THR A 163 -0.62 -8.92 1.01
C THR A 163 0.91 -9.09 1.05
N GLY A 164 1.62 -8.20 0.37
CA GLY A 164 3.07 -8.10 0.37
C GLY A 164 3.53 -6.75 0.94
N PRO A 165 4.80 -6.35 0.70
CA PRO A 165 5.48 -5.14 1.22
C PRO A 165 4.87 -3.79 0.75
N VAL A 166 3.59 -3.80 0.42
CA VAL A 166 2.83 -2.81 -0.32
C VAL A 166 1.83 -2.07 0.59
N PHE A 167 1.71 -2.45 1.86
CA PHE A 167 1.09 -1.62 2.92
C PHE A 167 2.07 -0.61 3.56
N ALA A 168 3.25 -0.42 2.96
CA ALA A 168 4.23 0.58 3.37
C ALA A 168 3.63 1.99 3.45
N GLY A 169 2.72 2.34 2.51
CA GLY A 169 2.05 3.63 2.49
C GLY A 169 1.16 3.85 3.71
N VAL A 170 0.34 2.86 4.08
CA VAL A 170 -0.56 2.96 5.25
C VAL A 170 0.24 3.05 6.55
N VAL A 171 1.30 2.26 6.71
CA VAL A 171 2.17 2.32 7.89
C VAL A 171 2.90 3.66 7.97
N LEU A 172 3.38 4.18 6.83
CA LEU A 172 4.00 5.51 6.76
C LEU A 172 3.00 6.62 7.12
N ILE A 173 1.79 6.56 6.57
CA ILE A 173 0.71 7.51 6.87
C ILE A 173 0.34 7.42 8.35
N GLN A 174 0.12 6.23 8.91
CA GLN A 174 -0.19 6.06 10.33
C GLN A 174 0.92 6.62 11.24
N HIS A 175 2.20 6.28 10.97
CA HIS A 175 3.31 6.80 11.77
C HIS A 175 3.49 8.31 11.61
N PHE A 176 3.31 8.85 10.40
CA PHE A 176 3.42 10.27 10.13
C PHE A 176 2.27 11.05 10.77
N THR A 177 1.03 10.60 10.59
CA THR A 177 -0.17 11.19 11.19
C THR A 177 -0.08 11.17 12.72
N LEU A 178 0.31 10.04 13.33
CA LEU A 178 0.51 9.95 14.77
C LEU A 178 1.58 10.95 15.26
N ARG A 179 2.72 11.02 14.55
CA ARG A 179 3.80 11.97 14.88
C ARG A 179 3.34 13.43 14.72
N LEU A 180 2.52 13.71 13.71
CA LEU A 180 1.97 15.05 13.46
C LEU A 180 1.03 15.48 14.59
N ILE A 181 0.12 14.58 15.02
CA ILE A 181 -0.82 14.83 16.11
C ILE A 181 -0.06 15.06 17.42
N LEU A 182 0.91 14.20 17.75
CA LEU A 182 1.70 14.31 18.98
C LEU A 182 2.59 15.56 19.01
N TRP A 183 3.14 15.96 17.85
CA TRP A 183 3.90 17.21 17.73
C TRP A 183 3.00 18.43 17.91
N TRP A 184 1.83 18.44 17.28
CA TRP A 184 0.89 19.57 17.40
C TRP A 184 0.38 19.74 18.84
N GLN A 185 0.20 18.65 19.57
CA GLN A 185 -0.17 18.67 20.99
C GLN A 185 1.01 18.97 21.93
N GLY A 186 2.23 19.14 21.41
CA GLY A 186 3.43 19.43 22.21
C GLY A 186 3.98 18.25 23.01
N TYR A 187 3.46 17.03 22.81
CA TYR A 187 3.88 15.84 23.54
C TYR A 187 5.21 15.25 23.03
N THR A 188 5.60 15.54 21.78
CA THR A 188 6.82 15.00 21.20
C THR A 188 7.59 16.02 20.34
N PRO A 189 8.93 16.06 20.42
CA PRO A 189 9.74 16.88 19.54
C PRO A 189 9.73 16.34 18.11
N TRP A 190 9.81 17.25 17.12
CA TRP A 190 9.79 16.91 15.68
C TRP A 190 10.89 15.91 15.29
N ASN A 191 12.10 16.09 15.83
CA ASN A 191 13.22 15.17 15.65
C ASN A 191 13.39 14.28 16.89
N TYR A 192 12.60 13.21 16.94
CA TYR A 192 12.63 12.23 18.02
C TYR A 192 14.00 11.57 18.19
N ALA A 193 14.72 11.28 17.10
CA ALA A 193 16.06 10.69 17.17
C ALA A 193 17.04 11.63 17.88
N ARG A 194 17.08 12.91 17.49
CA ARG A 194 17.95 13.91 18.13
C ARG A 194 17.65 14.10 19.61
N PHE A 195 16.37 14.06 20.00
CA PHE A 195 16.01 14.13 21.41
C PHE A 195 16.50 12.90 22.19
N LEU A 196 16.30 11.69 21.65
CA LEU A 196 16.75 10.46 22.29
C LEU A 196 18.28 10.34 22.32
N ASP A 197 18.97 10.86 21.30
CA ASP A 197 20.44 10.96 21.27
C ASP A 197 20.94 11.91 22.36
N TYR A 198 20.31 13.08 22.53
CA TYR A 198 20.63 13.99 23.64
C TYR A 198 20.43 13.35 25.02
N VAL A 199 19.33 12.59 25.19
CA VAL A 199 19.05 11.87 26.44
C VAL A 199 20.06 10.71 26.65
N THR A 200 20.58 10.15 25.56
CA THR A 200 21.67 9.16 25.57
C THR A 200 23.00 9.81 25.99
N GLU A 201 23.33 11.00 25.49
CA GLU A 201 24.50 11.80 25.93
C GLU A 201 24.42 12.16 27.42
N ARG A 202 23.19 12.29 27.97
CA ARG A 202 22.94 12.52 29.39
C ARG A 202 22.91 11.25 30.24
N LEU A 203 23.26 10.08 29.68
CA LEU A 203 23.30 8.78 30.38
C LEU A 203 21.95 8.30 30.95
N LEU A 204 20.84 8.83 30.46
CA LEU A 204 19.50 8.37 30.87
C LEU A 204 19.03 7.20 30.00
N LEU A 205 19.44 7.17 28.74
CA LEU A 205 19.17 6.12 27.77
C LEU A 205 20.46 5.55 27.19
N ARG A 206 20.39 4.34 26.65
CA ARG A 206 21.43 3.70 25.85
C ARG A 206 20.83 3.22 24.54
N GLN A 207 21.49 3.53 23.43
CA GLN A 207 21.11 2.98 22.13
C GLN A 207 21.49 1.50 22.05
N VAL A 208 20.54 0.65 21.65
CA VAL A 208 20.75 -0.78 21.39
C VAL A 208 20.10 -1.11 20.04
N GLY A 209 20.95 -1.32 19.03
CA GLY A 209 20.49 -1.41 17.64
C GLY A 209 19.82 -0.11 17.17
N GLY A 210 18.63 -0.23 16.57
CA GLY A 210 17.79 0.87 16.11
C GLY A 210 16.85 1.46 17.17
N GLY A 211 16.90 0.95 18.41
CA GLY A 211 16.07 1.40 19.53
C GLY A 211 16.89 1.99 20.68
N TYR A 212 16.18 2.55 21.66
CA TYR A 212 16.75 3.13 22.88
C TYR A 212 16.16 2.41 24.09
N ILE A 213 17.02 2.06 25.05
CA ILE A 213 16.63 1.44 26.33
C ILE A 213 17.05 2.33 27.49
N PHE A 214 16.33 2.27 28.61
CA PHE A 214 16.77 2.94 29.84
C PHE A 214 18.00 2.25 30.42
N ILE A 215 18.98 3.05 30.85
CA ILE A 215 20.17 2.53 31.54
C ILE A 215 19.79 2.09 32.97
N HIS A 216 18.94 2.86 33.64
CA HIS A 216 18.53 2.60 35.02
C HIS A 216 17.12 2.04 35.09
N ARG A 217 17.00 0.79 35.56
CA ARG A 217 15.71 0.11 35.77
C ARG A 217 14.78 0.89 36.73
N ILE A 218 15.33 1.54 37.75
CA ILE A 218 14.56 2.35 38.71
C ILE A 218 13.88 3.54 38.02
N LEU A 219 14.55 4.18 37.06
CA LEU A 219 13.97 5.29 36.31
C LEU A 219 12.81 4.81 35.41
N GLN A 220 13.01 3.66 34.76
CA GLN A 220 11.95 3.01 33.98
C GLN A 220 10.74 2.64 34.85
N GLU A 221 10.97 2.05 36.02
CA GLU A 221 9.92 1.67 36.98
C GLU A 221 9.19 2.90 37.54
N HIS A 222 9.90 3.99 37.83
CA HIS A 222 9.29 5.25 38.27
C HIS A 222 8.33 5.81 37.21
N PHE A 223 8.75 5.86 35.94
CA PHE A 223 7.87 6.30 34.86
C PHE A 223 6.70 5.34 34.61
N ALA A 224 6.92 4.03 34.72
CA ALA A 224 5.88 3.02 34.58
C ALA A 224 4.82 3.13 35.69
N GLN A 225 5.24 3.34 36.94
CA GLN A 225 4.34 3.55 38.08
C GLN A 225 3.53 4.84 37.93
N ARG A 226 4.18 5.95 37.54
CA ARG A 226 3.49 7.23 37.31
C ARG A 226 2.46 7.14 36.19
N TYR A 227 2.74 6.38 35.13
CA TYR A 227 1.80 6.14 34.04
C TYR A 227 0.60 5.27 34.48
N SER A 228 0.84 4.26 35.30
CA SER A 228 -0.20 3.36 35.81
C SER A 228 -1.15 4.09 36.76
N GLY A 229 -0.62 4.89 37.69
CA GLY A 229 -1.43 5.69 38.62
C GLY A 229 -2.28 6.76 37.93
N ASN A 230 -1.77 7.38 36.84
CA ASN A 230 -2.55 8.35 36.05
C ASN A 230 -3.69 7.68 35.23
N ARG A 231 -3.53 6.42 34.82
CA ARG A 231 -4.59 5.68 34.12
C ARG A 231 -5.75 5.34 35.03
N GLU A 232 -5.48 4.93 36.27
CA GLU A 232 -6.51 4.62 37.26
C GLU A 232 -7.31 5.86 37.67
N GLN A 233 -6.64 7.01 37.84
CA GLN A 233 -7.31 8.29 38.11
C GLN A 233 -8.12 8.84 36.92
N GLY A 234 -7.72 8.52 35.67
CA GLY A 234 -8.45 8.92 34.46
C GLY A 234 -9.72 8.12 34.18
N ILE A 235 -9.84 6.91 34.74
CA ILE A 235 -11.04 6.06 34.65
C ILE A 235 -12.04 6.47 35.75
N GLY A 236 -11.58 6.81 36.95
CA GLY A 236 -12.45 7.28 38.05
C GLY A 236 -13.07 8.67 37.86
N ASN A 237 -12.57 9.48 36.91
CA ASN A 237 -13.12 10.80 36.56
C ASN A 237 -14.05 10.77 35.32
N ARG A 238 -14.45 9.58 34.85
CA ARG A 238 -15.36 9.39 33.70
C ARG A 238 -16.64 8.61 34.05
N GLU A 239 -16.98 8.55 35.34
CA GLU A 239 -18.32 8.18 35.83
C GLU A 239 -19.06 9.44 36.30
#